data_AF-A0A167ZIW6-F1
#
_entry.id   AF-A0A167ZIW6-F1
#
_cell.length_a   1.000
_cell.length_b   1.000
_cell.length_c   1.000
_cell.angle_alpha   90.00
_cell.angle_beta   90.00
_cell.angle_gamma   90.00
#
_symmetry.space_group_name_H-M   'P 1'
#
loop_
_entity.id
_entity.type
_entity.pdbx_description
1 polymer ?
#
loop_
_entity_poly.entity_id
_entity_poly.type
_entity_poly.pdbx_seq_one_letter_code
_entity_poly.pdbx_strand_id
1 'polypeptide(L)'
;MPEGMPYNPGMDTTLLMALFSESKKCVAAERLVRSFRAVVSRPTGNGPQRLIDMLEALRLAMLSFADLFPLNIRSIHGYLNHLDMVVPSISATLDRLLTIMKYCLSRRYFDNAGWDHLLFVMSGGDRPGVELWDRLKLYHDFFNVLFFAIIRAPSFEWKRAEDIRVQIMDLRDDDGIRPPKNLQTVFVPFNHLPAARVRADSATQHWAIKIMDRRPKTMTKFETQCFSEIIGEGFHWNETAIAEKSNLIFQRTFRNDNDSFKNDGICLTVFINHTDKLPYLLLRTMDKHSRTPSYQCRQLNDIRIERDKTTLHLWRWSFRENCFVYLAVLHFDTFEELVVTQCALLALKAQTSLLARAITHEESRFRDDTKILNQPMVITDGGVLHKLHIYRDNMTATKRLYACVAKGERLQAHAPAWTVFFSDRKTKPRLECIGDNTLIIHHAAVYTFGDRYTTPRHDIRHFEIHFVRGRGKFEQQNAPHLSVFSADKDER
;
A
#
# COMPACT_ATOMS: atom_id res chain seq x y z
N MET A 1 -6.69 15.36 -25.03
CA MET A 1 -8.09 15.01 -25.37
C MET A 1 -8.17 14.87 -26.87
N PRO A 2 -8.98 13.95 -27.43
CA PRO A 2 -9.44 14.13 -28.80
C PRO A 2 -10.13 15.50 -28.88
N GLU A 3 -9.82 16.30 -29.90
CA GLU A 3 -10.41 17.62 -30.06
C GLU A 3 -11.94 17.52 -30.26
N GLY A 4 -12.70 18.38 -29.56
CA GLY A 4 -14.14 18.57 -29.80
C GLY A 4 -15.14 17.83 -28.90
N MET A 5 -14.72 17.23 -27.78
CA MET A 5 -15.67 16.52 -26.88
C MET A 5 -16.30 17.45 -25.82
N PRO A 6 -17.62 17.34 -25.56
CA PRO A 6 -18.27 18.05 -24.47
C PRO A 6 -17.76 17.51 -23.12
N TYR A 7 -17.19 18.41 -22.32
CA TYR A 7 -16.75 18.14 -20.95
C TYR A 7 -17.65 18.94 -20.01
N ASN A 8 -18.32 18.27 -19.06
CA ASN A 8 -19.03 18.95 -17.99
C ASN A 8 -18.08 19.11 -16.79
N PRO A 9 -17.63 20.34 -16.45
CA PRO A 9 -16.77 20.57 -15.30
C PRO A 9 -17.43 20.04 -14.02
N GLY A 10 -16.75 19.15 -13.30
CA GLY A 10 -17.19 18.67 -11.98
C GLY A 10 -17.78 17.26 -11.94
N MET A 11 -18.09 16.62 -13.07
CA MET A 11 -18.55 15.21 -13.09
C MET A 11 -17.50 14.25 -12.52
N ASP A 12 -16.23 14.52 -12.82
CA ASP A 12 -15.06 13.87 -12.23
C ASP A 12 -15.07 13.95 -10.70
N THR A 13 -15.34 15.12 -10.16
CA THR A 13 -15.44 15.36 -8.72
C THR A 13 -16.67 14.67 -8.12
N THR A 14 -17.81 14.69 -8.81
CA THR A 14 -19.02 13.96 -8.37
C THR A 14 -18.77 12.46 -8.29
N LEU A 15 -18.17 11.86 -9.32
CA LEU A 15 -17.86 10.43 -9.34
C LEU A 15 -16.79 10.07 -8.31
N LEU A 16 -15.77 10.90 -8.13
CA LEU A 16 -14.77 10.74 -7.07
C LEU A 16 -15.46 10.71 -5.70
N MET A 17 -16.32 11.69 -5.41
CA MET A 17 -17.07 11.75 -4.16
C MET A 17 -18.01 10.56 -4.00
N ALA A 18 -18.59 10.05 -5.08
CA ALA A 18 -19.41 8.86 -5.06
C ALA A 18 -18.58 7.62 -4.66
N LEU A 19 -17.36 7.44 -5.17
CA LEU A 19 -16.46 6.36 -4.74
C LEU A 19 -16.18 6.43 -3.23
N PHE A 20 -15.88 7.62 -2.69
CA PHE A 20 -15.69 7.80 -1.25
C PHE A 20 -16.98 7.53 -0.46
N SER A 21 -18.16 7.90 -0.99
CA SER A 21 -19.44 7.62 -0.36
C SER A 21 -19.74 6.11 -0.31
N GLU A 22 -19.59 5.41 -1.43
CA GLU A 22 -19.84 3.96 -1.52
C GLU A 22 -18.83 3.15 -0.69
N SER A 23 -17.59 3.63 -0.59
CA SER A 23 -16.59 3.04 0.31
C SER A 23 -17.04 3.12 1.78
N LYS A 24 -17.68 4.22 2.21
CA LYS A 24 -18.27 4.34 3.56
C LYS A 24 -19.48 3.44 3.75
N LYS A 25 -20.30 3.24 2.72
CA LYS A 25 -21.41 2.27 2.76
C LYS A 25 -20.90 0.85 2.97
N CYS A 26 -19.77 0.46 2.36
CA CYS A 26 -19.12 -0.82 2.62
C CYS A 26 -18.76 -0.99 4.10
N VAL A 27 -18.18 0.04 4.75
CA VAL A 27 -17.87 0.02 6.19
C VAL A 27 -19.14 -0.14 7.03
N ALA A 28 -20.20 0.61 6.68
CA ALA A 28 -21.47 0.53 7.37
C ALA A 28 -22.08 -0.89 7.26
N ALA A 29 -22.05 -1.50 6.08
CA ALA A 29 -22.55 -2.84 5.85
C ALA A 29 -21.74 -3.88 6.62
N GLU A 30 -20.41 -3.79 6.55
CA GLU A 30 -19.49 -4.65 7.27
C GLU A 30 -19.72 -4.63 8.79
N ARG A 31 -20.00 -3.44 9.36
CA ARG A 31 -20.36 -3.32 10.77
C ARG A 31 -21.62 -4.10 11.10
N LEU A 32 -22.67 -3.99 10.28
CA LEU A 32 -23.91 -4.73 10.51
C LEU A 32 -23.67 -6.24 10.37
N VAL A 33 -22.83 -6.69 9.42
CA VAL A 33 -22.48 -8.11 9.24
C VAL A 33 -21.70 -8.64 10.44
N ARG A 34 -20.78 -7.86 11.02
CA ARG A 34 -20.09 -8.23 12.27
C ARG A 34 -21.07 -8.38 13.43
N SER A 35 -21.97 -7.41 13.61
CA SER A 35 -22.99 -7.49 14.67
C SER A 35 -23.88 -8.72 14.49
N PHE A 36 -24.24 -9.05 13.26
CA PHE A 36 -25.04 -10.22 12.94
C PHE A 36 -24.28 -11.54 13.23
N ARG A 37 -23.01 -11.63 12.81
CA ARG A 37 -22.12 -12.78 13.06
C ARG A 37 -22.00 -13.12 14.55
N ALA A 38 -21.97 -12.12 15.42
CA ALA A 38 -21.84 -12.34 16.87
C ALA A 38 -23.03 -13.11 17.48
N VAL A 39 -24.18 -13.15 16.80
CA VAL A 39 -25.42 -13.73 17.33
C VAL A 39 -25.80 -15.05 16.66
N VAL A 40 -25.36 -15.28 15.42
CA VAL A 40 -25.64 -16.53 14.67
C VAL A 40 -24.92 -17.71 15.31
N SER A 41 -25.68 -18.65 15.89
CA SER A 41 -25.14 -19.77 16.69
C SER A 41 -24.72 -21.01 15.91
N ARG A 42 -25.05 -21.13 14.61
CA ARG A 42 -24.56 -22.25 13.79
C ARG A 42 -23.15 -21.97 13.25
N PRO A 43 -22.31 -22.99 13.08
CA PRO A 43 -21.15 -22.91 12.20
C PRO A 43 -21.61 -22.95 10.73
N THR A 44 -22.45 -22.00 10.30
CA THR A 44 -22.89 -21.85 8.90
C THR A 44 -21.73 -21.31 8.06
N GLY A 45 -20.66 -22.11 7.93
CA GLY A 45 -19.47 -21.81 7.14
C GLY A 45 -18.81 -20.48 7.46
N ASN A 46 -17.74 -20.16 6.73
CA ASN A 46 -17.11 -18.85 6.79
C ASN A 46 -17.94 -17.77 6.08
N GLY A 47 -19.27 -17.91 5.92
CA GLY A 47 -20.12 -17.06 5.07
C GLY A 47 -20.10 -15.57 5.45
N PRO A 48 -20.48 -15.20 6.69
CA PRO A 48 -20.41 -13.81 7.15
C PRO A 48 -18.99 -13.23 7.13
N GLN A 49 -17.98 -14.03 7.47
CA GLN A 49 -16.58 -13.59 7.42
C GLN A 49 -16.13 -13.32 5.98
N ARG A 50 -16.46 -14.22 5.05
CA ARG A 50 -16.20 -14.02 3.62
C ARG A 50 -16.81 -12.71 3.16
N LEU A 51 -18.09 -12.46 3.46
CA LEU A 51 -18.78 -11.22 3.10
C LEU A 51 -18.07 -9.98 3.65
N ILE A 52 -17.62 -10.01 4.91
CA ILE A 52 -16.80 -8.96 5.52
C ILE A 52 -15.51 -8.73 4.72
N ASP A 53 -14.78 -9.81 4.40
CA ASP A 53 -13.51 -9.73 3.67
C ASP A 53 -13.71 -9.16 2.25
N MET A 54 -14.81 -9.49 1.57
CA MET A 54 -15.12 -8.95 0.24
C MET A 54 -15.59 -7.49 0.27
N LEU A 55 -16.40 -7.10 1.25
CA LEU A 55 -16.77 -5.69 1.44
C LEU A 55 -15.53 -4.83 1.70
N GLU A 56 -14.58 -5.37 2.48
CA GLU A 56 -13.28 -4.73 2.70
C GLU A 56 -12.44 -4.67 1.42
N ALA A 57 -12.33 -5.77 0.67
CA ALA A 57 -11.59 -5.81 -0.58
C ALA A 57 -12.17 -4.84 -1.64
N LEU A 58 -13.49 -4.84 -1.84
CA LEU A 58 -14.18 -3.92 -2.75
C LEU A 58 -13.95 -2.46 -2.33
N ARG A 59 -14.07 -2.15 -1.05
CA ARG A 59 -13.81 -0.82 -0.51
C ARG A 59 -12.38 -0.35 -0.81
N LEU A 60 -11.39 -1.19 -0.54
CA LEU A 60 -9.99 -0.88 -0.80
C LEU A 60 -9.74 -0.70 -2.30
N ALA A 61 -10.31 -1.54 -3.16
CA ALA A 61 -10.19 -1.40 -4.61
C ALA A 61 -10.77 -0.06 -5.12
N MET A 62 -11.94 0.37 -4.62
CA MET A 62 -12.52 1.67 -4.95
C MET A 62 -11.63 2.83 -4.51
N LEU A 63 -11.08 2.77 -3.28
CA LEU A 63 -10.21 3.82 -2.74
C LEU A 63 -8.86 3.87 -3.47
N SER A 64 -8.25 2.72 -3.73
CA SER A 64 -7.00 2.65 -4.51
C SER A 64 -7.17 3.24 -5.90
N PHE A 65 -8.32 3.01 -6.57
CA PHE A 65 -8.61 3.66 -7.85
C PHE A 65 -8.85 5.17 -7.70
N ALA A 66 -9.63 5.60 -6.69
CA ALA A 66 -9.88 7.00 -6.40
C ALA A 66 -8.59 7.79 -6.15
N ASP A 67 -7.61 7.18 -5.47
CA ASP A 67 -6.31 7.78 -5.18
C ASP A 67 -5.45 8.02 -6.45
N LEU A 68 -5.84 7.49 -7.61
CA LEU A 68 -5.16 7.72 -8.90
C LEU A 68 -5.68 8.93 -9.67
N PHE A 69 -6.78 9.55 -9.23
CA PHE A 69 -7.33 10.75 -9.87
C PHE A 69 -6.29 11.89 -9.96
N PRO A 70 -5.60 12.28 -8.86
CA PRO A 70 -4.58 13.32 -8.94
C PRO A 70 -3.40 12.99 -9.86
N LEU A 71 -3.05 11.71 -10.02
CA LEU A 71 -1.94 11.30 -10.88
C LEU A 71 -2.31 11.29 -12.38
N ASN A 72 -3.60 11.33 -12.70
CA ASN A 72 -4.12 11.07 -14.04
C ASN A 72 -5.19 12.08 -14.48
N ILE A 73 -5.01 13.36 -14.16
CA ILE A 73 -6.03 14.42 -14.34
C ILE A 73 -6.71 14.42 -15.71
N ARG A 74 -5.99 14.31 -16.84
CA ARG A 74 -6.67 14.24 -18.15
C ARG A 74 -7.01 12.82 -18.56
N SER A 75 -6.19 11.84 -18.19
CA SER A 75 -6.42 10.43 -18.55
C SER A 75 -7.65 9.83 -17.86
N ILE A 76 -8.06 10.36 -16.69
CA ILE A 76 -9.23 9.87 -15.92
C ILE A 76 -10.54 9.97 -16.72
N HIS A 77 -10.62 10.90 -17.67
CA HIS A 77 -11.79 11.11 -18.52
C HIS A 77 -12.19 9.86 -19.31
N GLY A 78 -11.19 9.04 -19.72
CA GLY A 78 -11.46 7.77 -20.40
C GLY A 78 -12.09 6.70 -19.51
N TYR A 79 -12.12 6.93 -18.19
CA TYR A 79 -12.65 6.00 -17.19
C TYR A 79 -13.98 6.45 -16.59
N LEU A 80 -14.34 7.73 -16.74
CA LEU A 80 -15.52 8.29 -16.07
C LEU A 80 -16.82 7.58 -16.50
N ASN A 81 -16.97 7.19 -17.77
CA ASN A 81 -18.16 6.43 -18.19
C ASN A 81 -18.22 5.03 -17.54
N HIS A 82 -17.07 4.38 -17.34
CA HIS A 82 -17.02 3.10 -16.64
C HIS A 82 -17.43 3.24 -15.17
N LEU A 83 -17.09 4.36 -14.53
CA LEU A 83 -17.53 4.66 -13.17
C LEU A 83 -19.02 4.98 -13.11
N ASP A 84 -19.51 5.82 -14.01
CA ASP A 84 -20.93 6.20 -14.12
C ASP A 84 -21.84 4.98 -14.37
N MET A 85 -21.29 3.97 -15.05
CA MET A 85 -21.92 2.67 -15.24
C MET A 85 -22.00 1.84 -13.95
N VAL A 86 -20.86 1.64 -13.25
CA VAL A 86 -20.75 0.66 -12.15
C VAL A 86 -21.18 1.21 -10.79
N VAL A 87 -20.92 2.49 -10.50
CA VAL A 87 -21.15 3.09 -9.18
C VAL A 87 -22.63 3.04 -8.78
N PRO A 88 -23.61 3.33 -9.67
CA PRO A 88 -25.02 3.17 -9.33
C PRO A 88 -25.41 1.72 -8.98
N SER A 89 -24.88 0.72 -9.68
CA SER A 89 -25.16 -0.70 -9.41
C SER A 89 -24.61 -1.14 -8.04
N ILE A 90 -23.41 -0.66 -7.69
CA ILE A 90 -22.84 -0.84 -6.35
C ILE A 90 -23.72 -0.18 -5.30
N SER A 91 -24.11 1.08 -5.54
CA SER A 91 -24.95 1.85 -4.62
C SER A 91 -26.27 1.14 -4.32
N ALA A 92 -26.96 0.66 -5.36
CA ALA A 92 -28.19 -0.11 -5.23
C ALA A 92 -27.98 -1.41 -4.44
N THR A 93 -26.89 -2.14 -4.71
CA THR A 93 -26.55 -3.38 -4.00
C THR A 93 -26.30 -3.11 -2.51
N LEU A 94 -25.50 -2.09 -2.19
CA LEU A 94 -25.16 -1.73 -0.81
C LEU A 94 -26.35 -1.15 -0.04
N ASP A 95 -27.19 -0.33 -0.68
CA ASP A 95 -28.40 0.22 -0.06
C ASP A 95 -29.42 -0.87 0.24
N ARG A 96 -29.60 -1.83 -0.67
CA ARG A 96 -30.45 -3.01 -0.46
C ARG A 96 -29.92 -3.86 0.71
N LEU A 97 -28.62 -4.15 0.72
CA LEU A 97 -27.96 -4.87 1.81
C LEU A 97 -28.20 -4.16 3.15
N LEU A 98 -27.87 -2.88 3.25
CA LEU A 98 -28.04 -2.08 4.46
C LEU A 98 -29.50 -2.04 4.92
N THR A 99 -30.45 -1.93 4.00
CA THR A 99 -31.89 -1.88 4.31
C THR A 99 -32.37 -3.19 4.91
N ILE A 100 -32.05 -4.33 4.28
CA ILE A 100 -32.44 -5.66 4.78
C ILE A 100 -31.79 -5.92 6.13
N MET A 101 -30.50 -5.61 6.28
CA MET A 101 -29.81 -5.82 7.54
C MET A 101 -30.42 -4.98 8.67
N LYS A 102 -30.70 -3.69 8.44
CA LYS A 102 -31.39 -2.85 9.43
C LYS A 102 -32.78 -3.39 9.79
N TYR A 103 -33.50 -3.97 8.82
CA TYR A 103 -34.79 -4.61 9.05
C TYR A 103 -34.67 -5.89 9.90
N CYS A 104 -33.70 -6.77 9.61
CA CYS A 104 -33.44 -7.97 10.41
C CYS A 104 -33.07 -7.60 11.86
N LEU A 105 -32.24 -6.56 12.03
CA LEU A 105 -31.83 -6.05 13.35
C LEU A 105 -33.02 -5.51 14.15
N SER A 106 -33.93 -4.75 13.53
CA SER A 106 -35.06 -4.12 14.23
C SER A 106 -36.12 -5.14 14.69
N ARG A 107 -36.32 -6.23 13.95
CA ARG A 107 -37.28 -7.28 14.28
C ARG A 107 -36.72 -8.40 15.17
N ARG A 108 -35.47 -8.27 15.61
CA ARG A 108 -34.75 -9.30 16.39
C ARG A 108 -34.66 -10.68 15.70
N TYR A 109 -34.74 -10.73 14.37
CA TYR A 109 -34.42 -11.93 13.59
C TYR A 109 -32.89 -12.12 13.53
N PHE A 110 -32.29 -12.41 14.69
CA PHE A 110 -30.86 -12.68 14.83
C PHE A 110 -30.59 -14.19 14.92
N ASP A 111 -31.09 -14.92 13.94
CA ASP A 111 -30.90 -16.35 13.84
C ASP A 111 -30.50 -16.73 12.40
N ASN A 112 -30.33 -18.02 12.17
CA ASN A 112 -29.98 -18.52 10.84
C ASN A 112 -31.05 -18.17 9.80
N ALA A 113 -32.32 -18.08 10.20
CA ALA A 113 -33.40 -17.72 9.29
C ALA A 113 -33.26 -16.28 8.79
N GLY A 114 -32.79 -15.35 9.65
CA GLY A 114 -32.43 -13.99 9.23
C GLY A 114 -31.30 -13.96 8.18
N TRP A 115 -30.30 -14.83 8.31
CA TRP A 115 -29.19 -14.94 7.36
C TRP A 115 -29.66 -15.50 6.02
N ASP A 116 -30.43 -16.59 6.06
CA ASP A 116 -30.96 -17.25 4.87
C ASP A 116 -31.94 -16.31 4.15
N HIS A 117 -32.73 -15.54 4.89
CA HIS A 117 -33.59 -14.50 4.34
C HIS A 117 -32.78 -13.40 3.64
N LEU A 118 -31.68 -12.93 4.26
CA LEU A 118 -30.79 -11.96 3.61
C LEU A 118 -30.26 -12.49 2.28
N LEU A 119 -29.71 -13.71 2.27
CA LEU A 119 -29.15 -14.31 1.06
C LEU A 119 -30.23 -14.52 -0.02
N PHE A 120 -31.40 -15.02 0.37
CA PHE A 120 -32.54 -15.20 -0.52
C PHE A 120 -32.98 -13.88 -1.17
N VAL A 121 -33.22 -12.84 -0.36
CA VAL A 121 -33.67 -11.54 -0.88
C VAL A 121 -32.58 -10.89 -1.73
N MET A 122 -31.30 -11.00 -1.36
CA MET A 122 -30.20 -10.41 -2.15
C MET A 122 -29.93 -11.15 -3.47
N SER A 123 -30.35 -12.41 -3.60
CA SER A 123 -30.21 -13.20 -4.82
C SER A 123 -31.38 -13.06 -5.80
N GLY A 124 -32.35 -12.19 -5.50
CA GLY A 124 -33.52 -11.96 -6.36
C GLY A 124 -34.82 -12.65 -5.90
N GLY A 125 -34.80 -13.28 -4.72
CA GLY A 125 -35.96 -14.02 -4.20
C GLY A 125 -36.31 -15.21 -5.09
N ASP A 126 -37.52 -15.23 -5.63
CA ASP A 126 -38.03 -16.31 -6.49
C ASP A 126 -37.53 -16.24 -7.95
N ARG A 127 -36.79 -15.19 -8.32
CA ARG A 127 -36.17 -15.08 -9.65
C ARG A 127 -34.71 -15.54 -9.56
N PRO A 128 -34.21 -16.33 -10.53
CA PRO A 128 -32.79 -16.66 -10.58
C PRO A 128 -32.00 -15.38 -10.87
N GLY A 129 -31.33 -14.86 -9.85
CA GLY A 129 -30.41 -13.73 -9.97
C GLY A 129 -29.01 -14.13 -9.51
N VAL A 130 -28.03 -13.29 -9.85
CA VAL A 130 -26.65 -13.48 -9.38
C VAL A 130 -26.61 -13.32 -7.86
N GLU A 131 -25.92 -14.23 -7.18
CA GLU A 131 -25.74 -14.18 -5.73
C GLU A 131 -25.00 -12.92 -5.28
N LEU A 132 -25.28 -12.45 -4.06
CA LEU A 132 -24.63 -11.26 -3.49
C LEU A 132 -23.10 -11.33 -3.56
N TRP A 133 -22.53 -12.50 -3.23
CA TRP A 133 -21.09 -12.70 -3.24
C TRP A 133 -20.50 -12.44 -4.62
N ASP A 134 -21.11 -13.04 -5.64
CA ASP A 134 -20.65 -12.94 -7.02
C ASP A 134 -20.82 -11.52 -7.57
N ARG A 135 -21.90 -10.81 -7.21
CA ARG A 135 -22.06 -9.38 -7.53
C ARG A 135 -20.92 -8.54 -6.95
N LEU A 136 -20.64 -8.67 -5.65
CA LEU A 136 -19.58 -7.90 -4.99
C LEU A 136 -18.20 -8.24 -5.55
N LYS A 137 -17.95 -9.52 -5.83
CA LYS A 137 -16.73 -9.98 -6.47
C LYS A 137 -16.57 -9.40 -7.88
N LEU A 138 -17.64 -9.36 -8.67
CA LEU A 138 -17.64 -8.76 -10.00
C LEU A 138 -17.27 -7.28 -9.95
N TYR A 139 -17.86 -6.53 -9.01
CA TYR A 139 -17.51 -5.11 -8.81
C TYR A 139 -16.04 -4.94 -8.39
N HIS A 140 -15.54 -5.77 -7.46
CA HIS A 140 -14.16 -5.76 -7.03
C HIS A 140 -13.20 -6.03 -8.20
N ASP A 141 -13.48 -7.07 -8.98
CA ASP A 141 -12.67 -7.45 -10.13
C ASP A 141 -12.69 -6.34 -11.20
N PHE A 142 -13.82 -5.65 -11.38
CA PHE A 142 -13.92 -4.50 -12.26
C PHE A 142 -13.01 -3.33 -11.81
N PHE A 143 -12.99 -2.98 -10.52
CA PHE A 143 -12.09 -1.95 -10.03
C PHE A 143 -10.61 -2.32 -10.16
N ASN A 144 -10.25 -3.59 -9.97
CA ASN A 144 -8.87 -4.05 -10.22
C ASN A 144 -8.49 -3.89 -11.70
N VAL A 145 -9.41 -4.20 -12.61
CA VAL A 145 -9.21 -3.99 -14.04
C VAL A 145 -9.06 -2.50 -14.37
N LEU A 146 -9.91 -1.64 -13.82
CA LEU A 146 -9.79 -0.18 -13.98
C LEU A 146 -8.46 0.35 -13.43
N PHE A 147 -8.04 -0.14 -12.26
CA PHE A 147 -6.76 0.18 -11.65
C PHE A 147 -5.60 -0.20 -12.58
N PHE A 148 -5.56 -1.45 -13.06
CA PHE A 148 -4.52 -1.91 -13.99
C PHE A 148 -4.52 -1.14 -15.31
N ALA A 149 -5.69 -0.78 -15.82
CA ALA A 149 -5.80 0.04 -17.03
C ALA A 149 -5.20 1.44 -16.82
N ILE A 150 -5.53 2.13 -15.72
CA ILE A 150 -5.07 3.50 -15.51
C ILE A 150 -3.56 3.57 -15.20
N ILE A 151 -3.01 2.60 -14.45
CA ILE A 151 -1.56 2.50 -14.21
C ILE A 151 -0.80 1.89 -15.40
N ARG A 152 -1.51 1.46 -16.45
CA ARG A 152 -0.95 0.84 -17.66
C ARG A 152 -0.14 -0.42 -17.35
N ALA A 153 -0.67 -1.25 -16.46
CA ALA A 153 -0.05 -2.49 -16.07
C ALA A 153 0.11 -3.42 -17.29
N PRO A 154 1.26 -4.08 -17.47
CA PRO A 154 1.47 -5.03 -18.57
C PRO A 154 0.51 -6.23 -18.53
N SER A 155 -0.02 -6.54 -17.35
CA SER A 155 -1.01 -7.60 -17.11
C SER A 155 -2.45 -7.20 -17.44
N PHE A 156 -2.68 -6.00 -17.99
CA PHE A 156 -4.03 -5.55 -18.34
C PHE A 156 -4.58 -6.29 -19.56
N GLU A 157 -5.69 -7.00 -19.37
CA GLU A 157 -6.39 -7.74 -20.41
C GLU A 157 -7.72 -7.06 -20.77
N TRP A 158 -7.74 -6.30 -21.86
CA TRP A 158 -8.93 -5.54 -22.24
C TRP A 158 -10.15 -6.41 -22.59
N LYS A 159 -9.96 -7.65 -23.06
CA LYS A 159 -11.07 -8.58 -23.35
C LYS A 159 -11.81 -8.95 -22.07
N ARG A 160 -11.06 -9.37 -21.05
CA ARG A 160 -11.60 -9.66 -19.73
C ARG A 160 -12.29 -8.43 -19.12
N ALA A 161 -11.73 -7.25 -19.33
CA ALA A 161 -12.34 -5.99 -18.89
C ALA A 161 -13.73 -5.78 -19.51
N GLU A 162 -13.85 -6.03 -20.81
CA GLU A 162 -15.11 -5.90 -21.54
C GLU A 162 -16.12 -6.97 -21.11
N ASP A 163 -15.69 -8.21 -20.90
CA ASP A 163 -16.57 -9.30 -20.41
C ASP A 163 -17.17 -8.97 -19.03
N ILE A 164 -16.36 -8.43 -18.11
CA ILE A 164 -16.83 -7.97 -16.80
C ILE A 164 -17.79 -6.79 -16.96
N ARG A 165 -17.50 -5.86 -17.89
CA ARG A 165 -18.36 -4.72 -18.17
C ARG A 165 -19.75 -5.15 -18.65
N VAL A 166 -19.82 -6.13 -19.54
CA VAL A 166 -21.08 -6.68 -20.05
C VAL A 166 -21.87 -7.34 -18.92
N GLN A 167 -21.25 -8.17 -18.08
CA GLN A 167 -21.91 -8.76 -16.93
C GLN A 167 -22.49 -7.70 -15.96
N ILE A 168 -21.78 -6.58 -15.75
CA ILE A 168 -22.30 -5.48 -14.93
C ILE A 168 -23.49 -4.79 -15.61
N MET A 169 -23.49 -4.66 -16.94
CA MET A 169 -24.63 -4.11 -17.67
C MET A 169 -25.86 -5.02 -17.56
N ASP A 170 -25.69 -6.34 -17.69
CA ASP A 170 -26.79 -7.29 -17.54
C ASP A 170 -27.38 -7.21 -16.12
N LEU A 171 -26.54 -7.17 -15.08
CA LEU A 171 -26.97 -6.95 -13.70
C LEU A 171 -27.73 -5.63 -13.51
N ARG A 172 -27.27 -4.59 -14.20
CA ARG A 172 -27.85 -3.26 -14.11
C ARG A 172 -29.26 -3.23 -14.72
N ASP A 173 -29.45 -3.93 -15.84
CA ASP A 173 -30.74 -4.09 -16.48
C ASP A 173 -31.69 -4.94 -15.62
N ASP A 174 -31.19 -6.01 -15.00
CA ASP A 174 -31.95 -6.84 -14.04
C ASP A 174 -32.41 -6.04 -12.81
N ASP A 175 -31.56 -5.14 -12.30
CA ASP A 175 -31.87 -4.24 -11.19
C ASP A 175 -32.72 -3.03 -11.63
N GLY A 176 -33.07 -2.92 -12.92
CA GLY A 176 -33.92 -1.86 -13.47
C GLY A 176 -33.26 -0.48 -13.51
N ILE A 177 -31.94 -0.42 -13.38
CA ILE A 177 -31.17 0.82 -13.30
C ILE A 177 -30.91 1.31 -14.72
N ARG A 178 -31.80 2.14 -15.26
CA ARG A 178 -31.66 2.66 -16.63
C ARG A 178 -30.34 3.42 -16.83
N PRO A 179 -29.70 3.35 -18.00
CA PRO A 179 -28.57 4.22 -18.33
C PRO A 179 -28.94 5.69 -18.12
N PRO A 180 -28.01 6.56 -17.68
CA PRO A 180 -28.26 7.99 -17.60
C PRO A 180 -28.75 8.51 -18.95
N LYS A 181 -29.91 9.18 -18.98
CA LYS A 181 -30.52 9.68 -20.23
C LYS A 181 -29.59 10.62 -21.02
N ASN A 182 -28.72 11.33 -20.30
CA ASN A 182 -27.65 12.16 -20.85
C ASN A 182 -26.33 11.63 -20.30
N LEU A 183 -25.61 10.83 -21.08
CA LEU A 183 -24.23 10.47 -20.73
C LEU A 183 -23.40 11.75 -20.77
N GLN A 184 -23.02 12.26 -19.60
CA GLN A 184 -22.13 13.41 -19.47
C GLN A 184 -20.67 13.04 -19.71
N THR A 185 -20.40 11.76 -19.95
CA THR A 185 -19.09 11.17 -20.15
C THR A 185 -19.04 10.47 -21.49
N VAL A 186 -17.87 10.48 -22.14
CA VAL A 186 -17.68 9.82 -23.42
C VAL A 186 -17.34 8.35 -23.17
N PHE A 187 -18.06 7.44 -23.83
CA PHE A 187 -17.70 6.02 -23.80
C PHE A 187 -16.39 5.79 -24.54
N VAL A 188 -15.40 5.28 -23.81
CA VAL A 188 -14.14 4.82 -24.37
C VAL A 188 -14.06 3.31 -24.16
N PRO A 189 -14.14 2.50 -25.21
CA PRO A 189 -13.96 1.05 -25.10
C PRO A 189 -12.60 0.67 -24.49
N PHE A 190 -12.52 -0.44 -23.76
CA PHE A 190 -11.29 -0.88 -23.11
C PHE A 190 -10.12 -1.14 -24.09
N ASN A 191 -10.41 -1.58 -25.31
CA ASN A 191 -9.39 -1.78 -26.36
C ASN A 191 -8.80 -0.46 -26.91
N HIS A 192 -9.44 0.68 -26.65
CA HIS A 192 -8.96 2.00 -27.04
C HIS A 192 -8.18 2.70 -25.93
N LEU A 193 -8.17 2.16 -24.70
CA LEU A 193 -7.37 2.70 -23.62
C LEU A 193 -5.86 2.52 -23.88
N PRO A 194 -5.01 3.45 -23.40
CA PRO A 194 -3.56 3.33 -23.57
C PRO A 194 -2.97 2.00 -23.08
N ALA A 195 -3.56 1.42 -22.02
CA ALA A 195 -3.12 0.15 -21.45
C ALA A 195 -3.25 -1.04 -22.42
N ALA A 196 -4.24 -1.02 -23.32
CA ALA A 196 -4.43 -2.08 -24.32
C ALA A 196 -3.28 -2.16 -25.34
N ARG A 197 -2.42 -1.14 -25.40
CA ARG A 197 -1.29 -1.04 -26.32
C ARG A 197 0.07 -1.32 -25.64
N VAL A 198 0.09 -1.54 -24.33
CA VAL A 198 1.33 -1.83 -23.59
C VAL A 198 1.77 -3.26 -23.91
N ARG A 199 3.02 -3.41 -24.36
CA ARG A 199 3.60 -4.75 -24.63
C ARG A 199 4.12 -5.34 -23.32
N ALA A 200 3.78 -6.61 -23.05
CA ALA A 200 4.21 -7.35 -21.86
C ALA A 200 5.73 -7.30 -21.63
N ASP A 201 6.52 -7.36 -22.70
CA ASP A 201 7.99 -7.42 -22.65
C ASP A 201 8.67 -6.08 -22.32
N SER A 202 7.93 -4.97 -22.27
CA SER A 202 8.52 -3.62 -22.22
C SER A 202 8.66 -3.00 -20.82
N ALA A 203 8.15 -3.65 -19.77
CA ALA A 203 8.08 -3.05 -18.44
C ALA A 203 9.00 -3.74 -17.44
N THR A 204 10.23 -3.25 -17.31
CA THR A 204 11.02 -3.50 -16.11
C THR A 204 10.33 -2.81 -14.93
N GLN A 205 9.62 -3.60 -14.12
CA GLN A 205 8.94 -3.09 -12.93
C GLN A 205 9.98 -2.54 -11.95
N HIS A 206 9.78 -1.30 -11.51
CA HIS A 206 10.66 -0.61 -10.56
C HIS A 206 10.84 -1.42 -9.28
N TRP A 207 12.09 -1.55 -8.77
CA TRP A 207 12.43 -2.37 -7.59
C TRP A 207 11.53 -2.10 -6.38
N ALA A 208 11.18 -0.82 -6.15
CA ALA A 208 10.35 -0.43 -5.02
C ALA A 208 8.93 -1.01 -5.08
N ILE A 209 8.36 -1.25 -6.26
CA ILE A 209 7.05 -1.90 -6.37
C ILE A 209 7.16 -3.34 -5.82
N LYS A 210 8.20 -4.08 -6.24
CA LYS A 210 8.44 -5.48 -5.83
C LYS A 210 8.62 -5.63 -4.32
N ILE A 211 9.39 -4.73 -3.69
CA ILE A 211 9.66 -4.83 -2.25
C ILE A 211 8.47 -4.40 -1.40
N MET A 212 7.69 -3.43 -1.88
CA MET A 212 6.52 -2.96 -1.15
C MET A 212 5.40 -3.99 -1.24
N ASP A 213 5.15 -4.61 -2.40
CA ASP A 213 4.11 -5.64 -2.50
C ASP A 213 4.44 -6.93 -1.73
N ARG A 214 5.71 -7.13 -1.36
CA ARG A 214 6.15 -8.28 -0.58
C ARG A 214 5.70 -8.20 0.87
N ARG A 215 4.72 -9.03 1.24
CA ARG A 215 4.36 -9.28 2.64
C ARG A 215 5.25 -10.39 3.24
N PRO A 216 6.04 -10.12 4.29
CA PRO A 216 6.76 -11.17 5.01
C PRO A 216 5.78 -12.15 5.66
N LYS A 217 6.17 -13.43 5.75
CA LYS A 217 5.33 -14.53 6.29
C LYS A 217 4.96 -14.31 7.76
N THR A 218 5.86 -13.67 8.50
CA THR A 218 5.68 -13.29 9.89
C THR A 218 6.04 -11.81 10.01
N MET A 219 5.12 -11.05 10.62
CA MET A 219 5.30 -9.65 10.94
C MET A 219 5.23 -9.47 12.45
N THR A 220 6.09 -8.63 12.98
CA THR A 220 6.12 -8.25 14.37
C THR A 220 5.16 -7.09 14.58
N LYS A 221 4.04 -7.34 15.27
CA LYS A 221 3.07 -6.30 15.62
C LYS A 221 3.62 -5.40 16.73
N PHE A 222 3.35 -4.11 16.63
CA PHE A 222 3.50 -3.20 17.77
C PHE A 222 2.32 -3.36 18.72
N GLU A 223 2.54 -3.13 20.02
CA GLU A 223 1.49 -3.24 21.04
C GLU A 223 0.59 -2.01 21.09
N THR A 224 1.12 -0.85 20.71
CA THR A 224 0.42 0.43 20.75
C THR A 224 -0.42 0.66 19.50
N GLN A 225 -1.72 0.88 19.70
CA GLN A 225 -2.58 1.44 18.66
C GLN A 225 -2.54 2.96 18.75
N CYS A 226 -1.99 3.61 17.73
CA CYS A 226 -2.06 5.06 17.58
C CYS A 226 -2.59 5.42 16.19
N PHE A 227 -2.86 6.71 16.00
CA PHE A 227 -3.45 7.23 14.78
C PHE A 227 -2.43 8.04 14.00
N SER A 228 -2.53 7.94 12.68
CA SER A 228 -1.78 8.78 11.76
C SER A 228 -2.48 10.12 11.56
N GLU A 229 -1.68 11.14 11.27
CA GLU A 229 -2.15 12.50 11.07
C GLU A 229 -1.42 13.15 9.88
N ILE A 230 -2.14 13.97 9.12
CA ILE A 230 -1.57 14.87 8.12
C ILE A 230 -1.81 16.30 8.62
N ILE A 231 -0.77 17.12 8.58
CA ILE A 231 -0.76 18.47 9.13
C ILE A 231 -0.71 19.48 7.99
N GLY A 232 -1.54 20.52 8.10
CA GLY A 232 -1.66 21.60 7.12
C GLY A 232 -2.80 21.42 6.12
N GLU A 233 -2.96 22.43 5.27
CA GLU A 233 -4.04 22.51 4.29
C GLU A 233 -3.74 21.62 3.07
N GLY A 234 -4.75 20.87 2.64
CA GLY A 234 -4.72 20.08 1.42
C GLY A 234 -5.39 20.80 0.27
N PHE A 235 -5.07 20.35 -0.94
CA PHE A 235 -5.63 20.85 -2.19
C PHE A 235 -6.72 19.90 -2.70
N HIS A 236 -7.54 20.39 -3.63
CA HIS A 236 -8.40 19.51 -4.40
C HIS A 236 -7.57 18.61 -5.33
N TRP A 237 -8.14 17.45 -5.71
CA TRP A 237 -7.41 16.43 -6.46
C TRP A 237 -6.86 16.94 -7.82
N ASN A 238 -7.55 17.88 -8.45
CA ASN A 238 -7.20 18.50 -9.73
C ASN A 238 -6.25 19.71 -9.60
N GLU A 239 -5.91 20.13 -8.38
CA GLU A 239 -5.03 21.28 -8.09
C GLU A 239 -3.60 20.85 -7.71
N THR A 240 -3.32 19.55 -7.71
CA THR A 240 -2.04 18.99 -7.23
C THR A 240 -0.83 19.26 -8.14
N ALA A 241 -1.04 19.84 -9.34
CA ALA A 241 -0.01 20.13 -10.34
C ALA A 241 0.88 18.92 -10.74
N ILE A 242 0.38 17.70 -10.57
CA ILE A 242 1.12 16.47 -10.91
C ILE A 242 1.17 16.31 -12.43
N ALA A 243 2.36 16.03 -12.97
CA ALA A 243 2.54 15.77 -14.39
C ALA A 243 1.80 14.49 -14.80
N GLU A 244 1.11 14.54 -15.95
CA GLU A 244 0.44 13.36 -16.49
C GLU A 244 1.43 12.22 -16.78
N LYS A 245 0.95 10.97 -16.68
CA LYS A 245 1.75 9.76 -16.94
C LYS A 245 2.89 9.57 -15.93
N SER A 246 2.79 10.19 -14.76
CA SER A 246 3.66 9.90 -13.63
C SER A 246 3.52 8.43 -13.21
N ASN A 247 4.64 7.79 -12.91
CA ASN A 247 4.69 6.35 -12.68
C ASN A 247 4.43 6.04 -11.21
N LEU A 248 3.32 5.35 -10.92
CA LEU A 248 3.01 4.89 -9.56
C LEU A 248 4.05 3.87 -9.09
N ILE A 249 4.58 4.08 -7.88
CA ILE A 249 5.51 3.14 -7.25
C ILE A 249 4.81 2.30 -6.18
N PHE A 250 4.12 2.92 -5.22
CA PHE A 250 3.31 2.17 -4.26
C PHE A 250 2.27 3.06 -3.58
N GLN A 251 1.27 2.42 -2.97
CA GLN A 251 0.29 3.06 -2.11
C GLN A 251 0.22 2.37 -0.75
N ARG A 252 0.01 3.14 0.31
CA ARG A 252 -0.20 2.65 1.67
C ARG A 252 -1.26 3.46 2.37
N THR A 253 -2.18 2.76 3.01
CA THR A 253 -3.25 3.37 3.80
C THR A 253 -2.92 3.31 5.28
N PHE A 254 -3.38 4.32 6.00
CA PHE A 254 -3.08 4.53 7.40
C PHE A 254 -4.34 4.91 8.18
N ARG A 255 -4.44 4.38 9.40
CA ARG A 255 -5.52 4.70 10.34
C ARG A 255 -5.44 6.16 10.75
N ASN A 256 -6.58 6.84 10.84
CA ASN A 256 -6.70 8.21 11.32
C ASN A 256 -7.74 8.25 12.45
N ASP A 257 -7.52 9.08 13.47
CA ASP A 257 -8.38 9.25 14.65
C ASP A 257 -9.80 9.73 14.29
N ASN A 258 -9.94 10.38 13.13
CA ASN A 258 -11.23 10.89 12.67
C ASN A 258 -12.21 9.81 12.19
N ASP A 259 -11.74 8.57 12.01
CA ASP A 259 -12.60 7.42 11.70
C ASP A 259 -12.36 6.35 12.77
N SER A 260 -13.14 6.45 13.86
CA SER A 260 -13.03 5.62 15.06
C SER A 260 -13.17 4.11 14.82
N PHE A 261 -13.43 3.69 13.58
CA PHE A 261 -13.65 2.29 13.25
C PHE A 261 -12.81 1.71 12.09
N LYS A 262 -12.09 2.48 11.23
CA LYS A 262 -11.26 1.87 10.15
C LYS A 262 -9.99 2.61 9.67
N ASN A 263 -9.08 1.81 9.11
CA ASN A 263 -7.64 2.03 8.84
C ASN A 263 -7.26 2.88 7.59
N ASP A 264 -8.14 3.65 6.96
CA ASP A 264 -7.82 4.25 5.64
C ASP A 264 -8.18 5.74 5.50
N GLY A 265 -8.28 6.44 6.62
CA GLY A 265 -8.47 7.89 6.62
C GLY A 265 -7.35 8.61 5.86
N ILE A 266 -6.15 8.03 5.86
CA ILE A 266 -4.97 8.57 5.18
C ILE A 266 -4.45 7.58 4.12
N CYS A 267 -4.01 8.08 2.97
CA CYS A 267 -3.26 7.31 1.99
C CYS A 267 -1.97 8.03 1.60
N LEU A 268 -0.85 7.33 1.68
CA LEU A 268 0.44 7.70 1.10
C LEU A 268 0.57 7.04 -0.26
N THR A 269 0.66 7.84 -1.31
CA THR A 269 0.99 7.42 -2.67
C THR A 269 2.38 7.92 -3.01
N VAL A 270 3.28 7.03 -3.43
CA VAL A 270 4.62 7.40 -3.90
C VAL A 270 4.71 7.14 -5.39
N PHE A 271 5.23 8.10 -6.14
CA PHE A 271 5.32 8.04 -7.59
C PHE A 271 6.59 8.73 -8.11
N ILE A 272 7.00 8.39 -9.34
CA ILE A 272 8.05 9.10 -10.08
C ILE A 272 7.38 10.03 -11.07
N ASN A 273 7.67 11.33 -10.94
CA ASN A 273 7.09 12.35 -11.80
C ASN A 273 7.60 12.21 -13.23
N HIS A 274 6.69 12.32 -14.20
CA HIS A 274 7.03 12.11 -15.60
C HIS A 274 7.98 13.19 -16.17
N THR A 275 7.87 14.42 -15.70
CA THR A 275 8.59 15.58 -16.26
C THR A 275 10.04 15.62 -15.80
N ASP A 276 10.28 15.57 -14.49
CA ASP A 276 11.61 15.72 -13.90
C ASP A 276 12.27 14.39 -13.51
N LYS A 277 11.52 13.28 -13.55
CA LYS A 277 11.97 11.93 -13.15
C LYS A 277 12.31 11.82 -11.67
N LEU A 278 11.80 12.71 -10.83
CA LEU A 278 12.06 12.72 -9.38
C LEU A 278 10.93 12.03 -8.61
N PRO A 279 11.20 11.47 -7.42
CA PRO A 279 10.20 10.84 -6.58
C PRO A 279 9.41 11.90 -5.81
N TYR A 280 8.10 11.68 -5.76
CA TYR A 280 7.13 12.49 -5.04
C TYR A 280 6.32 11.62 -4.09
N LEU A 281 5.85 12.24 -3.02
CA LEU A 281 4.81 11.72 -2.18
C LEU A 281 3.53 12.53 -2.39
N LEU A 282 2.41 11.82 -2.39
CA LEU A 282 1.06 12.37 -2.38
C LEU A 282 0.34 11.79 -1.19
N LEU A 283 -0.08 12.66 -0.28
CA LEU A 283 -0.81 12.33 0.91
C LEU A 283 -2.28 12.70 0.71
N ARG A 284 -3.18 11.73 0.78
CA ARG A 284 -4.63 11.99 0.86
C ARG A 284 -5.07 11.91 2.31
N THR A 285 -5.88 12.87 2.74
CA THR A 285 -6.72 12.77 3.95
C THR A 285 -8.18 13.06 3.61
N MET A 286 -9.10 12.76 4.51
CA MET A 286 -10.49 13.21 4.42
C MET A 286 -10.66 14.47 5.26
N ASP A 287 -11.11 15.55 4.64
CA ASP A 287 -11.43 16.78 5.37
C ASP A 287 -12.58 16.55 6.35
N LYS A 288 -12.42 17.00 7.60
CA LYS A 288 -13.38 16.73 8.68
C LYS A 288 -14.74 17.37 8.43
N HIS A 289 -14.75 18.57 7.83
CA HIS A 289 -15.95 19.38 7.71
C HIS A 289 -16.71 19.08 6.42
N SER A 290 -16.03 19.18 5.29
CA SER A 290 -16.61 18.98 3.96
C SER A 290 -16.78 17.51 3.60
N ARG A 291 -16.12 16.59 4.32
CA ARG A 291 -16.04 15.16 3.99
C ARG A 291 -15.51 14.89 2.59
N THR A 292 -14.78 15.85 2.01
CA THR A 292 -14.11 15.73 0.72
C THR A 292 -12.68 15.24 0.90
N PRO A 293 -12.11 14.49 -0.05
CA PRO A 293 -10.71 14.13 -0.02
C PRO A 293 -9.85 15.38 -0.29
N SER A 294 -8.84 15.60 0.54
CA SER A 294 -7.84 16.64 0.35
C SER A 294 -6.45 16.02 0.18
N TYR A 295 -5.62 16.68 -0.64
CA TYR A 295 -4.39 16.12 -1.14
C TYR A 295 -3.20 17.05 -0.87
N GLN A 296 -2.10 16.50 -0.38
CA GLN A 296 -0.83 17.22 -0.25
C GLN A 296 0.25 16.50 -1.04
N CYS A 297 0.78 17.16 -2.08
CA CYS A 297 1.83 16.63 -2.93
C CYS A 297 3.16 17.33 -2.65
N ARG A 298 4.23 16.58 -2.42
CA ARG A 298 5.58 17.11 -2.20
C ARG A 298 6.64 16.23 -2.84
N GLN A 299 7.71 16.86 -3.33
CA GLN A 299 8.88 16.13 -3.79
C GLN A 299 9.60 15.51 -2.60
N LEU A 300 10.07 14.28 -2.73
CA LEU A 300 10.70 13.55 -1.62
C LEU A 300 12.04 14.19 -1.17
N ASN A 301 12.70 14.95 -2.05
CA ASN A 301 13.93 15.69 -1.73
C ASN A 301 13.70 16.79 -0.68
N ASP A 302 12.51 17.38 -0.63
CA ASP A 302 12.16 18.45 0.31
C ASP A 302 11.65 17.93 1.66
N ILE A 303 11.51 16.61 1.79
CA ILE A 303 10.91 15.97 2.95
C ILE A 303 11.98 15.28 3.78
N ARG A 304 12.07 15.67 5.05
CA ARG A 304 12.93 14.98 6.02
C ARG A 304 12.17 13.82 6.64
N ILE A 305 12.77 12.64 6.63
CA ILE A 305 12.13 11.39 7.06
C ILE A 305 12.77 10.90 8.35
N GLU A 306 12.01 10.88 9.44
CA GLU A 306 12.50 10.41 10.74
C GLU A 306 11.59 9.36 11.33
N ARG A 307 12.18 8.34 11.94
CA ARG A 307 11.45 7.39 12.77
C ARG A 307 11.41 7.89 14.20
N ASP A 308 10.26 7.76 14.84
CA ASP A 308 10.07 7.85 16.27
C ASP A 308 9.18 6.69 16.72
N LYS A 309 9.74 5.74 17.47
CA LYS A 309 9.03 4.54 17.96
C LYS A 309 8.33 3.77 16.84
N THR A 310 7.00 3.86 16.78
CA THR A 310 6.07 3.19 15.86
C THR A 310 5.60 4.09 14.73
N THR A 311 6.09 5.33 14.67
CA THR A 311 5.70 6.31 13.67
C THR A 311 6.86 6.68 12.75
N LEU A 312 6.49 7.10 11.53
CA LEU A 312 7.35 7.77 10.59
C LEU A 312 6.90 9.23 10.48
N HIS A 313 7.76 10.13 10.93
CA HIS A 313 7.58 11.57 10.87
C HIS A 313 8.11 12.10 9.55
N LEU A 314 7.23 12.71 8.77
CA LEU A 314 7.55 13.43 7.56
C LEU A 314 7.57 14.91 7.89
N TRP A 315 8.73 15.54 7.71
CA TRP A 315 8.94 16.96 7.99
C TRP A 315 9.11 17.72 6.68
N ARG A 316 8.64 18.97 6.65
CA ARG A 316 8.86 19.90 5.54
C ARG A 316 9.41 21.22 6.07
N TRP A 317 10.17 21.93 5.24
CA TRP A 317 10.52 23.31 5.55
C TRP A 317 9.28 24.22 5.48
N SER A 318 9.10 25.09 6.46
CA SER A 318 8.09 26.15 6.45
C SER A 318 8.79 27.49 6.29
N PHE A 319 8.58 28.15 5.15
CA PHE A 319 9.10 29.51 4.94
C PHE A 319 8.49 30.54 5.90
N ARG A 320 7.24 30.31 6.33
CA ARG A 320 6.53 31.19 7.28
C ARG A 320 7.12 31.12 8.69
N GLU A 321 7.45 29.91 9.15
CA GLU A 321 7.97 29.67 10.50
C GLU A 321 9.50 29.63 10.54
N ASN A 322 10.15 29.64 9.36
CA ASN A 322 11.60 29.53 9.18
C ASN A 322 12.21 28.31 9.89
N CYS A 323 11.47 27.19 9.91
CA CYS A 323 11.86 25.95 10.56
C CYS A 323 11.25 24.72 9.87
N PHE A 324 11.67 23.53 10.29
CA PHE A 324 11.01 22.29 9.89
C PHE A 324 9.74 22.08 10.72
N VAL A 325 8.64 21.86 10.02
CA VAL A 325 7.33 21.54 10.60
C VAL A 325 6.88 20.17 10.12
N TYR A 326 6.00 19.52 10.89
CA TYR A 326 5.42 18.27 10.47
C TYR A 326 4.55 18.45 9.23
N LEU A 327 4.74 17.56 8.26
CA LEU A 327 3.83 17.33 7.14
C LEU A 327 2.86 16.20 7.49
N ALA A 328 3.38 15.10 8.04
CA ALA A 328 2.58 13.96 8.47
C ALA A 328 3.30 13.13 9.54
N VAL A 329 2.49 12.45 10.35
CA VAL A 329 2.91 11.43 11.30
C VAL A 329 2.20 10.14 10.91
N LEU A 330 2.94 9.16 10.39
CA LEU A 330 2.38 7.91 9.88
C LEU A 330 2.64 6.77 10.88
N HIS A 331 1.58 6.21 11.46
CA HIS A 331 1.65 5.12 12.43
C HIS A 331 1.58 3.77 11.73
N PHE A 332 2.49 2.87 12.08
CA PHE A 332 2.54 1.53 11.51
C PHE A 332 2.08 0.50 12.54
N ASP A 333 1.37 -0.53 12.07
CA ASP A 333 0.94 -1.66 12.91
C ASP A 333 2.06 -2.69 13.10
N THR A 334 3.04 -2.72 12.18
CA THR A 334 4.13 -3.71 12.18
C THR A 334 5.49 -3.07 11.99
N PHE A 335 6.49 -3.64 12.66
CA PHE A 335 7.87 -3.16 12.62
C PHE A 335 8.50 -3.27 11.24
N GLU A 336 8.28 -4.40 10.55
CA GLU A 336 8.87 -4.66 9.24
C GLU A 336 8.33 -3.67 8.20
N GLU A 337 7.03 -3.37 8.22
CA GLU A 337 6.43 -2.42 7.29
C GLU A 337 6.96 -0.99 7.50
N LEU A 338 7.11 -0.56 8.75
CA LEU A 338 7.72 0.74 9.09
C LEU A 338 9.12 0.85 8.50
N VAL A 339 9.96 -0.14 8.80
CA VAL A 339 11.36 -0.16 8.39
C VAL A 339 11.51 -0.20 6.87
N VAL A 340 10.75 -1.06 6.20
CA VAL A 340 10.80 -1.20 4.74
C VAL A 340 10.32 0.09 4.07
N THR A 341 9.25 0.71 4.58
CA THR A 341 8.75 1.99 4.06
C THR A 341 9.78 3.10 4.22
N GLN A 342 10.38 3.25 5.42
CA GLN A 342 11.43 4.24 5.66
C GLN A 342 12.62 4.04 4.72
N CYS A 343 13.12 2.81 4.60
CA CYS A 343 14.26 2.51 3.75
C CYS A 343 13.96 2.73 2.26
N ALA A 344 12.73 2.39 1.81
CA ALA A 344 12.30 2.62 0.43
C ALA A 344 12.28 4.12 0.10
N LEU A 345 11.70 4.95 0.99
CA LEU A 345 11.67 6.39 0.81
C LEU A 345 13.09 6.99 0.79
N LEU A 346 13.95 6.61 1.72
CA LEU A 346 15.34 7.09 1.76
C LEU A 346 16.13 6.67 0.52
N ALA A 347 15.98 5.42 0.06
CA ALA A 347 16.66 4.95 -1.14
C ALA A 347 16.17 5.67 -2.41
N LEU A 348 14.86 5.90 -2.55
CA LEU A 348 14.30 6.72 -3.63
C LEU A 348 14.90 8.13 -3.62
N LYS A 349 14.91 8.79 -2.45
CA LYS A 349 15.49 10.13 -2.25
C LYS A 349 16.98 10.18 -2.67
N ALA A 350 17.76 9.17 -2.29
CA ALA A 350 19.18 9.10 -2.62
C ALA A 350 19.47 8.82 -4.11
N GLN A 351 18.66 8.00 -4.77
CA GLN A 351 18.89 7.61 -6.16
C GLN A 351 18.67 8.76 -7.14
N THR A 352 17.83 9.72 -6.79
CA THR A 352 17.41 10.79 -7.70
C THR A 352 18.00 12.16 -7.40
N SER A 353 18.71 12.32 -6.28
CA SER A 353 19.26 13.61 -5.93
C SER A 353 20.69 13.77 -6.47
N LEU A 354 20.89 14.84 -7.25
CA LEU A 354 22.20 15.30 -7.72
C LEU A 354 23.01 15.98 -6.60
N LEU A 355 22.37 16.26 -5.46
CA LEU A 355 23.01 16.91 -4.32
C LEU A 355 23.82 15.87 -3.53
N ALA A 356 25.06 16.21 -3.21
CA ALA A 356 25.99 15.34 -2.47
C ALA A 356 25.51 14.93 -1.05
N ARG A 357 24.39 15.49 -0.56
CA ARG A 357 23.85 15.30 0.80
C ARG A 357 22.31 15.24 0.84
N ALA A 358 21.69 14.48 -0.06
CA ALA A 358 20.23 14.37 -0.03
C ALA A 358 19.71 13.67 1.23
N ILE A 359 20.45 12.68 1.74
CA ILE A 359 20.19 12.07 3.04
C ILE A 359 21.07 12.75 4.09
N THR A 360 20.43 13.31 5.12
CA THR A 360 21.15 13.83 6.29
C THR A 360 21.62 12.68 7.19
N HIS A 361 22.66 12.93 8.00
CA HIS A 361 23.10 11.95 8.99
C HIS A 361 21.98 11.60 9.98
N GLU A 362 21.11 12.56 10.32
CA GLU A 362 20.00 12.36 11.25
C GLU A 362 18.93 11.44 10.68
N GLU A 363 18.54 11.63 9.41
CA GLU A 363 17.62 10.72 8.70
C GLU A 363 18.17 9.30 8.55
N SER A 364 19.50 9.16 8.47
CA SER A 364 20.15 7.85 8.40
C SER A 364 20.21 7.10 9.74
N ARG A 365 19.88 7.76 10.86
CA ARG A 365 19.87 7.14 12.19
C ARG A 365 18.48 6.56 12.47
N PHE A 366 18.43 5.27 12.74
CA PHE A 366 17.28 4.63 13.34
C PHE A 366 17.30 4.89 14.85
N ARG A 367 16.64 5.97 15.30
CA ARG A 367 16.71 6.45 16.70
C ARG A 367 16.26 5.39 17.72
N ASP A 368 15.29 4.57 17.34
CA ASP A 368 14.71 3.51 18.18
C ASP A 368 15.35 2.14 18.00
N ASP A 369 16.49 2.08 17.28
CA ASP A 369 17.27 0.86 17.15
C ASP A 369 18.58 0.98 17.94
N THR A 370 18.87 -0.02 18.75
CA THR A 370 20.18 -0.18 19.39
C THR A 370 21.13 -0.89 18.44
N LYS A 371 22.30 -0.29 18.18
CA LYS A 371 23.40 -0.95 17.48
C LYS A 371 24.00 -2.00 18.41
N ILE A 372 23.96 -3.26 17.99
CA ILE A 372 24.60 -4.34 18.75
C ILE A 372 26.13 -4.22 18.68
N LEU A 373 26.64 -3.69 17.56
CA LEU A 373 28.07 -3.50 17.34
C LEU A 373 28.44 -2.01 17.36
N ASN A 374 29.50 -1.68 18.10
CA ASN A 374 30.02 -0.31 18.20
C ASN A 374 30.58 0.20 16.86
N GLN A 375 31.15 -0.68 16.04
CA GLN A 375 31.69 -0.34 14.73
C GLN A 375 30.97 -1.10 13.62
N PRO A 376 30.61 -0.43 12.50
CA PRO A 376 30.10 -1.13 11.33
C PRO A 376 31.15 -2.06 10.74
N MET A 377 30.69 -3.17 10.21
CA MET A 377 31.51 -4.01 9.35
C MET A 377 31.52 -3.43 7.94
N VAL A 378 32.57 -3.72 7.18
CA VAL A 378 32.69 -3.29 5.78
C VAL A 378 32.49 -4.49 4.88
N ILE A 379 31.51 -4.38 4.00
CA ILE A 379 31.16 -5.40 3.00
C ILE A 379 31.23 -4.80 1.60
N THR A 380 31.31 -5.68 0.60
CA THR A 380 31.20 -5.29 -0.82
C THR A 380 29.98 -5.94 -1.44
N ASP A 381 29.11 -5.14 -2.05
CA ASP A 381 27.93 -5.59 -2.77
C ASP A 381 27.65 -4.69 -3.97
N GLY A 382 27.20 -5.24 -5.09
CA GLY A 382 26.94 -4.47 -6.32
C GLY A 382 28.10 -3.58 -6.78
N GLY A 383 29.34 -3.99 -6.50
CA GLY A 383 30.57 -3.25 -6.81
C GLY A 383 30.81 -1.99 -5.98
N VAL A 384 30.13 -1.84 -4.82
CA VAL A 384 30.24 -0.68 -3.92
C VAL A 384 30.53 -1.16 -2.50
N LEU A 385 31.22 -0.33 -1.71
CA LEU A 385 31.45 -0.57 -0.29
C LEU A 385 30.24 -0.16 0.54
N HIS A 386 29.85 -1.02 1.48
CA HIS A 386 28.76 -0.76 2.42
C HIS A 386 29.21 -0.91 3.85
N LYS A 387 28.51 -0.17 4.72
CA LYS A 387 28.52 -0.37 6.16
C LYS A 387 27.42 -1.35 6.51
N LEU A 388 27.79 -2.46 7.12
CA LEU A 388 26.87 -3.44 7.67
C LEU A 388 26.70 -3.19 9.16
N HIS A 389 25.44 -3.08 9.58
CA HIS A 389 25.00 -2.91 10.95
C HIS A 389 24.09 -4.06 11.38
N ILE A 390 24.18 -4.41 12.67
CA ILE A 390 23.21 -5.26 13.34
C ILE A 390 22.44 -4.39 14.30
N TYR A 391 21.14 -4.28 14.07
CA TYR A 391 20.23 -3.49 14.90
C TYR A 391 19.32 -4.42 15.70
N ARG A 392 19.00 -3.99 16.92
CA ARG A 392 17.91 -4.50 17.74
C ARG A 392 16.91 -3.37 17.97
N ASP A 393 15.68 -3.57 17.54
CA ASP A 393 14.59 -2.62 17.78
C ASP A 393 14.28 -2.54 19.29
N ASN A 394 14.20 -1.32 19.82
CA ASN A 394 14.05 -1.10 21.26
C ASN A 394 12.65 -1.47 21.77
N MET A 395 11.64 -1.42 20.91
CA MET A 395 10.24 -1.69 21.30
C MET A 395 9.90 -3.17 21.21
N THR A 396 10.31 -3.83 20.14
CA THR A 396 9.92 -5.20 19.82
C THR A 396 11.01 -6.22 20.09
N ALA A 397 12.23 -5.76 20.40
CA ALA A 397 13.45 -6.56 20.47
C ALA A 397 13.82 -7.29 19.16
N THR A 398 13.15 -6.98 18.03
CA THR A 398 13.44 -7.60 16.73
C THR A 398 14.84 -7.25 16.29
N LYS A 399 15.60 -8.25 15.85
CA LYS A 399 16.93 -8.03 15.28
C LYS A 399 16.85 -7.96 13.75
N ARG A 400 17.71 -7.15 13.16
CA ARG A 400 17.87 -7.07 11.70
C ARG A 400 19.30 -6.79 11.29
N LEU A 401 19.66 -7.28 10.11
CA LEU A 401 20.85 -6.82 9.40
C LEU A 401 20.47 -5.67 8.49
N TYR A 402 21.31 -4.64 8.44
CA TYR A 402 21.09 -3.48 7.61
C TYR A 402 22.39 -3.06 6.94
N ALA A 403 22.38 -2.97 5.61
CA ALA A 403 23.49 -2.45 4.84
C ALA A 403 23.14 -1.09 4.23
N CYS A 404 24.08 -0.14 4.32
CA CYS A 404 23.98 1.15 3.65
C CYS A 404 25.30 1.57 3.03
N VAL A 405 25.22 2.43 2.00
CA VAL A 405 26.38 2.90 1.23
C VAL A 405 27.40 3.60 2.13
N ALA A 406 28.69 3.23 2.01
CA ALA A 406 29.78 3.85 2.74
C ALA A 406 30.09 5.29 2.24
N LYS A 407 30.80 6.07 3.05
CA LYS A 407 31.18 7.44 2.66
C LYS A 407 32.36 7.39 1.67
N GLY A 408 32.30 8.20 0.60
CA GLY A 408 33.35 8.30 -0.42
C GLY A 408 33.07 7.51 -1.71
N GLU A 409 31.91 6.86 -1.78
CA GLU A 409 31.46 6.13 -2.97
C GLU A 409 30.84 7.06 -4.02
N ARG A 410 30.69 6.58 -5.26
CA ARG A 410 29.93 7.28 -6.32
C ARG A 410 28.43 7.42 -6.01
N LEU A 411 27.94 6.65 -5.03
CA LEU A 411 26.58 6.70 -4.53
C LEU A 411 26.50 7.57 -3.26
N GLN A 412 25.31 8.08 -2.98
CA GLN A 412 25.10 8.87 -1.77
C GLN A 412 25.36 8.04 -0.50
N ALA A 413 26.23 8.55 0.37
CA ALA A 413 26.51 7.93 1.65
C ALA A 413 25.22 7.73 2.45
N HIS A 414 25.15 6.64 3.21
CA HIS A 414 24.01 6.26 4.04
C HIS A 414 22.74 5.81 3.31
N ALA A 415 22.71 5.84 1.97
CA ALA A 415 21.60 5.28 1.22
C ALA A 415 21.39 3.79 1.58
N PRO A 416 20.16 3.37 1.92
CA PRO A 416 19.86 1.96 2.17
C PRO A 416 20.21 1.11 0.94
N ALA A 417 20.88 -0.02 1.17
CA ALA A 417 21.16 -1.02 0.13
C ALA A 417 20.24 -2.22 0.29
N TRP A 418 20.20 -2.80 1.49
CA TRP A 418 19.27 -3.88 1.83
C TRP A 418 19.08 -4.01 3.34
N THR A 419 17.99 -4.67 3.72
CA THR A 419 17.71 -5.08 5.10
C THR A 419 17.25 -6.54 5.14
N VAL A 420 17.65 -7.28 6.17
CA VAL A 420 17.22 -8.67 6.39
C VAL A 420 16.57 -8.76 7.77
N PHE A 421 15.34 -9.24 7.80
CA PHE A 421 14.65 -9.56 9.04
C PHE A 421 14.81 -11.04 9.37
N PHE A 422 15.04 -11.33 10.64
CA PHE A 422 14.99 -12.69 11.16
C PHE A 422 13.54 -13.00 11.55
N SER A 423 12.73 -13.33 10.54
CA SER A 423 11.27 -13.33 10.62
C SER A 423 10.71 -14.38 11.57
N ASP A 424 11.40 -15.52 11.75
CA ASP A 424 11.00 -16.55 12.70
C ASP A 424 11.89 -16.49 13.94
N ARG A 425 11.36 -15.89 15.01
CA ARG A 425 12.05 -15.77 16.30
C ARG A 425 12.21 -17.13 17.00
N LYS A 426 11.48 -18.16 16.58
CA LYS A 426 11.51 -19.51 17.16
C LYS A 426 12.56 -20.38 16.48
N THR A 427 12.89 -20.12 15.22
CA THR A 427 13.93 -20.84 14.50
C THR A 427 15.20 -20.03 14.38
N LYS A 428 16.34 -20.60 14.77
CA LYS A 428 17.64 -19.95 14.57
C LYS A 428 17.89 -19.78 13.06
N PRO A 429 18.30 -18.58 12.59
CA PRO A 429 18.70 -18.43 11.21
C PRO A 429 19.86 -19.39 10.92
N ARG A 430 19.77 -20.17 9.85
CA ARG A 430 20.85 -21.06 9.45
C ARG A 430 21.90 -20.21 8.74
N LEU A 431 23.05 -20.08 9.38
CA LEU A 431 24.20 -19.32 8.91
C LEU A 431 25.31 -20.28 8.52
N GLU A 432 25.93 -20.03 7.39
CA GLU A 432 27.05 -20.83 6.89
C GLU A 432 28.21 -19.91 6.51
N CYS A 433 29.42 -20.35 6.85
CA CYS A 433 30.63 -19.56 6.74
C CYS A 433 31.48 -20.20 5.65
N ILE A 434 31.74 -19.48 4.56
CA ILE A 434 32.59 -19.98 3.48
C ILE A 434 33.89 -19.19 3.47
N GLY A 435 34.95 -19.84 3.98
CA GLY A 435 36.23 -19.21 4.22
C GLY A 435 36.14 -18.02 5.18
N ASP A 436 37.10 -17.10 5.08
CA ASP A 436 37.25 -16.00 6.05
C ASP A 436 36.39 -14.78 5.75
N ASN A 437 35.83 -14.69 4.53
CA ASN A 437 35.23 -13.46 4.02
C ASN A 437 33.78 -13.61 3.58
N THR A 438 33.18 -14.81 3.62
CA THR A 438 31.83 -15.01 3.12
C THR A 438 30.90 -15.59 4.19
N LEU A 439 29.71 -15.00 4.31
CA LEU A 439 28.62 -15.48 5.16
C LEU A 439 27.40 -15.73 4.27
N ILE A 440 26.86 -16.93 4.34
CA ILE A 440 25.60 -17.30 3.71
C ILE A 440 24.50 -17.34 4.77
N ILE A 441 23.39 -16.67 4.48
CA ILE A 441 22.18 -16.71 5.29
C ILE A 441 21.12 -17.50 4.52
N HIS A 442 20.76 -18.66 5.05
CA HIS A 442 19.76 -19.53 4.45
C HIS A 442 18.35 -19.03 4.79
N HIS A 443 17.45 -19.05 3.80
CA HIS A 443 16.03 -18.66 3.94
C HIS A 443 15.81 -17.22 4.45
N ALA A 444 16.61 -16.27 3.98
CA ALA A 444 16.55 -14.89 4.41
C ALA A 444 15.35 -14.11 3.82
N ALA A 445 14.65 -13.35 4.68
CA ALA A 445 13.69 -12.34 4.23
C ALA A 445 14.42 -11.03 3.89
N VAL A 446 15.05 -11.01 2.71
CA VAL A 446 15.84 -9.88 2.21
C VAL A 446 14.98 -8.87 1.48
N TYR A 447 15.14 -7.59 1.81
CA TYR A 447 14.57 -6.45 1.09
C TYR A 447 15.70 -5.62 0.50
N THR A 448 15.71 -5.46 -0.82
CA THR A 448 16.79 -4.79 -1.57
C THR A 448 16.31 -3.47 -2.16
N PHE A 449 17.04 -2.39 -1.90
CA PHE A 449 16.64 -1.01 -2.22
C PHE A 449 17.41 -0.46 -3.43
N GLY A 450 17.12 -1.01 -4.62
CA GLY A 450 17.73 -0.61 -5.89
C GLY A 450 18.00 -1.78 -6.81
N ASP A 451 17.86 -1.59 -8.13
CA ASP A 451 18.05 -2.66 -9.13
C ASP A 451 19.47 -3.25 -9.12
N ARG A 452 20.47 -2.46 -8.74
CA ARG A 452 21.86 -2.94 -8.58
C ARG A 452 22.03 -4.01 -7.50
N TYR A 453 21.11 -4.06 -6.54
CA TYR A 453 21.10 -5.04 -5.47
C TYR A 453 20.09 -6.16 -5.77
N THR A 454 19.59 -6.30 -7.00
CA THR A 454 18.85 -7.50 -7.41
C THR A 454 19.78 -8.39 -8.22
N THR A 455 20.57 -9.21 -7.52
CA THR A 455 21.54 -10.15 -8.12
C THR A 455 21.21 -11.59 -7.71
N PRO A 456 21.71 -12.62 -8.42
CA PRO A 456 21.54 -14.03 -8.00
C PRO A 456 22.06 -14.33 -6.59
N ARG A 457 23.00 -13.52 -6.07
CA ARG A 457 23.53 -13.64 -4.69
C ARG A 457 22.51 -13.23 -3.63
N HIS A 458 21.44 -12.57 -4.04
CA HIS A 458 20.34 -12.18 -3.17
C HIS A 458 19.13 -13.11 -3.36
N ASP A 459 19.41 -14.40 -3.60
CA ASP A 459 18.39 -15.43 -3.52
C ASP A 459 17.86 -15.51 -2.08
N ILE A 460 16.53 -15.55 -1.96
CA ILE A 460 15.82 -15.77 -0.71
C ILE A 460 16.29 -17.08 -0.04
N ARG A 461 16.73 -18.06 -0.83
CA ARG A 461 17.25 -19.34 -0.31
C ARG A 461 18.67 -19.21 0.24
N HIS A 462 19.54 -18.44 -0.41
CA HIS A 462 20.96 -18.31 -0.09
C HIS A 462 21.39 -16.86 -0.28
N PHE A 463 21.33 -16.06 0.79
CA PHE A 463 21.77 -14.67 0.76
C PHE A 463 23.24 -14.57 1.16
N GLU A 464 24.10 -14.13 0.24
CA GLU A 464 25.54 -14.08 0.44
C GLU A 464 26.03 -12.67 0.84
N ILE A 465 26.89 -12.61 1.86
CA ILE A 465 27.55 -11.38 2.32
C ILE A 465 29.06 -11.56 2.21
N HIS A 466 29.74 -10.66 1.52
CA HIS A 466 31.20 -10.64 1.39
C HIS A 466 31.84 -9.51 2.19
N PHE A 467 32.74 -9.86 3.11
CA PHE A 467 33.50 -8.92 3.94
C PHE A 467 34.81 -8.50 3.27
N VAL A 468 35.17 -7.21 3.41
CA VAL A 468 36.39 -6.65 2.81
C VAL A 468 37.64 -6.93 3.64
N ARG A 469 37.49 -7.12 4.95
CA ARG A 469 38.56 -7.54 5.87
C ARG A 469 38.09 -8.79 6.61
N GLY A 470 39.01 -9.74 6.78
CA GLY A 470 38.78 -11.06 7.38
C GLY A 470 37.87 -11.06 8.61
N ARG A 471 37.07 -12.12 8.75
CA ARG A 471 36.13 -12.41 9.85
C ARG A 471 36.71 -12.40 11.26
N GLY A 472 38.03 -12.26 11.46
CA GLY A 472 38.66 -12.36 12.78
C GLY A 472 37.97 -11.53 13.87
N LYS A 473 37.31 -10.41 13.52
CA LYS A 473 36.46 -9.63 14.45
C LYS A 473 35.01 -10.08 14.53
N PHE A 474 34.42 -10.67 13.49
CA PHE A 474 33.05 -11.18 13.51
C PHE A 474 32.89 -12.37 14.46
N GLU A 475 33.80 -13.34 14.44
CA GLU A 475 33.68 -14.52 15.34
C GLU A 475 34.16 -14.21 16.77
N GLN A 476 35.23 -13.41 16.95
CA GLN A 476 35.72 -13.06 18.29
C GLN A 476 34.83 -12.06 19.04
N GLN A 477 34.16 -11.12 18.35
CA GLN A 477 33.22 -10.19 19.01
C GLN A 477 31.78 -10.72 19.03
N ASN A 478 31.42 -11.66 18.15
CA ASN A 478 30.06 -12.17 18.05
C ASN A 478 29.89 -13.62 18.50
N ALA A 479 30.91 -14.35 18.98
CA ALA A 479 30.67 -15.61 19.69
C ALA A 479 29.60 -15.47 20.81
N PRO A 480 29.56 -14.39 21.62
CA PRO A 480 28.50 -14.15 22.59
C PRO A 480 27.25 -13.42 22.04
N HIS A 481 27.20 -13.03 20.75
CA HIS A 481 26.06 -12.29 20.17
C HIS A 481 25.35 -13.02 19.01
N LEU A 482 26.07 -13.90 18.32
CA LEU A 482 25.55 -15.01 17.53
C LEU A 482 25.01 -16.11 18.44
N SER A 483 25.54 -16.27 19.66
CA SER A 483 24.86 -17.01 20.72
C SER A 483 23.57 -16.34 21.19
N VAL A 484 23.29 -15.07 20.88
CA VAL A 484 21.97 -14.44 21.17
C VAL A 484 20.95 -14.74 20.06
N PHE A 485 21.33 -15.48 19.02
CA PHE A 485 20.40 -16.26 18.19
C PHE A 485 20.29 -17.70 18.69
N SER A 486 20.93 -18.02 19.82
CA SER A 486 20.84 -19.27 20.53
C SER A 486 20.17 -19.03 21.88
N ALA A 487 18.88 -19.37 22.01
CA ALA A 487 18.25 -19.44 23.32
C ALA A 487 19.12 -20.25 24.30
N ASP A 488 19.16 -19.77 25.54
CA ASP A 488 19.90 -20.27 26.67
C ASP A 488 19.97 -21.80 26.73
N LYS A 489 21.16 -22.30 27.04
CA LYS A 489 21.30 -23.61 27.66
C LYS A 489 20.76 -23.48 29.08
N ASP A 490 19.81 -24.34 29.40
CA ASP A 490 19.54 -24.90 30.73
C ASP A 490 20.32 -24.27 31.89
N GLU A 491 19.64 -23.46 32.69
CA GLU A 491 19.92 -23.39 34.13
C GLU A 491 18.66 -23.82 34.89
N ARG A 492 18.91 -24.69 35.86
CA ARG A 492 17.97 -25.47 36.67
C ARG A 492 17.13 -24.64 37.61
#